data_AF-Q4PSP2-F1
#
_entry.id   AF-Q4PSP2-F1
#
_cell.length_a   1.000
_cell.length_b   1.000
_cell.length_c   1.000
_cell.angle_alpha   90.00
_cell.angle_beta   90.00
_cell.angle_gamma   90.00
#
_symmetry.space_group_name_H-M   'P 1'
#
loop_
_entity.id
_entity.type
_entity.pdbx_description
1 polymer ?
#
loop_
_entity_poly.entity_id
_entity_poly.type
_entity_poly.pdbx_seq_one_letter_code
_entity_poly.pdbx_strand_id
1 'polypeptide(L)'
;MVRQSRSDIAQLLSYGRYSEALPKAKQFYEDERRLSAYDQVELFCTTILQNISSLKYENNVDLLPEETKKAMAGIIFAASRIGELEDLQHIRSFFVQRFGLKFDKECVDLRQGNVVGFEIVKILNTNMRGDEITHIVRELSHKYKTNITTSTDSISEDLASSDDLGIADSDAMKVEKMKRALRRKKVMKENSKFLHPNLRESQGRDRSFRR
;
A
#
# COMPACT_ATOMS: atom_id res chain seq x y z
N MET A 1 3.88 4.82 7.46
CA MET A 1 4.48 3.67 8.15
C MET A 1 5.68 3.10 7.38
N VAL A 2 5.51 2.68 6.12
CA VAL A 2 6.59 2.08 5.30
C VAL A 2 7.88 2.91 5.20
N ARG A 3 7.78 4.24 5.11
CA ARG A 3 8.95 5.13 5.05
C ARG A 3 9.77 5.12 6.33
N GLN A 4 9.11 5.09 7.49
CA GLN A 4 9.79 5.06 8.79
C GLN A 4 10.53 3.73 8.95
N SER A 5 9.90 2.62 8.56
CA SER A 5 10.53 1.29 8.59
C SER A 5 11.84 1.26 7.80
N ARG A 6 11.91 1.89 6.62
CA ARG A 6 13.15 1.97 5.82
C ARG A 6 14.27 2.69 6.55
N SER A 7 13.97 3.83 7.18
CA SER A 7 14.96 4.60 7.94
C SER A 7 15.46 3.81 9.15
N ASP A 8 14.56 3.18 9.88
CA ASP A 8 14.91 2.39 11.07
C ASP A 8 15.78 1.18 10.70
N ILE A 9 15.43 0.46 9.62
CA ILE A 9 16.25 -0.64 9.09
C ILE A 9 17.62 -0.12 8.69
N ALA A 10 17.70 0.99 7.96
CA ALA A 10 18.96 1.56 7.51
C ALA A 10 19.86 1.98 8.69
N GLN A 11 19.29 2.58 9.74
CA GLN A 11 20.02 2.92 10.96
C GLN A 11 20.55 1.66 11.66
N LEU A 12 19.73 0.64 11.86
CA LEU A 12 20.17 -0.63 12.46
C LEU A 12 21.32 -1.27 11.68
N LEU A 13 21.23 -1.24 10.34
CA LEU A 13 22.30 -1.74 9.47
C LEU A 13 23.58 -0.90 9.59
N SER A 14 23.47 0.41 9.76
CA SER A 14 24.63 1.29 9.99
C SER A 14 25.34 1.00 11.31
N TYR A 15 24.60 0.57 12.34
CA TYR A 15 25.15 0.17 13.63
C TYR A 15 25.57 -1.32 13.70
N GLY A 16 25.53 -2.05 12.59
CA GLY A 16 25.86 -3.48 12.55
C GLY A 16 24.86 -4.40 13.26
N ARG A 17 23.67 -3.90 13.59
CA ARG A 17 22.62 -4.64 14.32
C ARG A 17 21.76 -5.47 13.37
N TYR A 18 22.39 -6.39 12.65
CA TYR A 18 21.73 -7.21 11.63
C TYR A 18 20.59 -8.07 12.19
N SER A 19 20.76 -8.62 13.40
CA SER A 19 19.74 -9.43 14.07
C SER A 19 18.43 -8.65 14.33
N GLU A 20 18.51 -7.36 14.60
CA GLU A 20 17.34 -6.47 14.77
C GLU A 20 16.79 -5.98 13.43
N ALA A 21 17.67 -5.76 12.44
CA ALA A 21 17.30 -5.26 11.12
C ALA A 21 16.55 -6.31 10.28
N LEU A 22 16.93 -7.59 10.36
CA LEU A 22 16.35 -8.69 9.59
C LEU A 22 14.83 -8.85 9.78
N PRO A 23 14.29 -9.00 11.00
CA PRO A 23 12.85 -9.14 11.20
C PRO A 23 12.09 -7.88 10.76
N LYS A 24 12.68 -6.69 10.94
CA LYS A 24 12.10 -5.44 10.46
C LYS A 24 12.08 -5.36 8.93
N ALA A 25 13.12 -5.82 8.24
CA ALA A 25 13.18 -5.89 6.79
C ALA A 25 12.17 -6.88 6.22
N LYS A 26 11.98 -8.03 6.89
CA LYS A 26 10.92 -8.99 6.55
C LYS A 26 9.55 -8.35 6.69
N GLN A 27 9.25 -7.71 7.83
CA GLN A 27 7.97 -7.02 8.04
C GLN A 27 7.74 -5.92 7.00
N PHE A 28 8.77 -5.13 6.71
CA PHE A 28 8.72 -4.08 5.71
C PHE A 28 8.34 -4.63 4.33
N TYR A 29 8.96 -5.74 3.90
CA TYR A 29 8.61 -6.38 2.63
C TYR A 29 7.17 -6.90 2.62
N GLU A 30 6.73 -7.53 3.71
CA GLU A 30 5.35 -8.00 3.85
C GLU A 30 4.35 -6.84 3.75
N ASP A 31 4.67 -5.70 4.37
CA ASP A 31 3.85 -4.49 4.29
C ASP A 31 3.84 -3.92 2.86
N GLU A 32 4.98 -3.90 2.16
CA GLU A 32 5.04 -3.47 0.75
C GLU A 32 4.27 -4.40 -0.18
N ARG A 33 4.43 -5.71 -0.01
CA ARG A 33 3.70 -6.73 -0.76
C ARG A 33 2.20 -6.57 -0.57
N ARG A 34 1.75 -6.38 0.67
CA ARG A 34 0.33 -6.12 1.00
C ARG A 34 -0.18 -4.84 0.35
N LEU A 35 0.58 -3.75 0.39
CA LEU A 35 0.20 -2.50 -0.27
C LEU A 35 0.06 -2.68 -1.78
N SER A 36 1.02 -3.35 -2.43
CA SER A 36 0.93 -3.65 -3.87
C SER A 36 -0.29 -4.50 -4.20
N ALA A 37 -0.67 -5.45 -3.32
CA ALA A 37 -1.89 -6.23 -3.50
C ALA A 37 -3.15 -5.35 -3.40
N TYR A 38 -3.18 -4.41 -2.45
CA TYR A 38 -4.30 -3.49 -2.30
C TYR A 38 -4.44 -2.54 -3.49
N ASP A 39 -3.32 -2.04 -4.03
CA ASP A 39 -3.32 -1.20 -5.23
C ASP A 39 -3.91 -1.97 -6.44
N GLN A 40 -3.58 -3.27 -6.58
CA GLN A 40 -4.18 -4.13 -7.61
C GLN A 40 -5.68 -4.37 -7.39
N VAL A 41 -6.10 -4.61 -6.14
CA VAL A 41 -7.52 -4.77 -5.80
C VAL A 41 -8.32 -3.49 -6.10
N GLU A 42 -7.77 -2.30 -5.79
CA GLU A 42 -8.38 -1.02 -6.12
C GLU A 42 -8.56 -0.84 -7.64
N LEU A 43 -7.56 -1.25 -8.44
CA LEU A 43 -7.65 -1.25 -9.90
C LEU A 43 -8.77 -2.18 -10.38
N PHE A 44 -8.85 -3.41 -9.88
CA PHE A 44 -9.91 -4.36 -10.26
C PHE A 44 -11.31 -3.82 -9.92
N CYS A 45 -11.49 -3.25 -8.73
CA CYS A 45 -12.73 -2.60 -8.33
C CYS A 45 -13.11 -1.47 -9.29
N THR A 46 -12.14 -0.65 -9.70
CA THR A 46 -12.35 0.44 -10.66
C THR A 46 -12.82 -0.09 -12.01
N THR A 47 -12.14 -1.10 -12.57
CA THR A 47 -12.54 -1.75 -13.84
C THR A 47 -13.95 -2.34 -13.78
N ILE A 48 -14.30 -3.00 -12.66
CA ILE A 48 -15.64 -3.60 -12.48
C ILE A 48 -16.72 -2.52 -12.41
N LEU A 49 -16.47 -1.43 -11.68
CA LEU A 49 -17.41 -0.32 -11.58
C LEU A 49 -17.63 0.38 -12.92
N GLN A 50 -16.57 0.53 -13.72
CA GLN A 50 -16.68 1.07 -15.09
C GLN A 50 -17.53 0.19 -16.02
N ASN A 51 -17.56 -1.12 -15.78
CA ASN A 51 -18.29 -2.11 -16.59
C ASN A 51 -19.53 -2.68 -15.88
N ILE A 52 -20.06 -1.98 -14.87
CA ILE A 52 -21.14 -2.50 -14.01
C ILE A 52 -22.43 -2.78 -14.79
N SER A 53 -22.69 -2.02 -15.86
CA SER A 53 -23.82 -2.24 -16.77
C SER A 53 -23.75 -3.60 -17.45
N SER A 54 -22.59 -3.97 -18.00
CA SER A 54 -22.38 -5.29 -18.63
C SER A 54 -22.58 -6.40 -17.61
N LEU A 55 -22.08 -6.20 -16.38
CA LEU A 55 -22.32 -7.14 -15.30
C LEU A 55 -23.79 -7.23 -14.94
N LYS A 56 -24.58 -6.17 -15.01
CA LYS A 56 -26.00 -6.22 -14.64
C LYS A 56 -26.81 -7.12 -15.59
N TYR A 57 -26.57 -7.03 -16.89
CA TYR A 57 -27.37 -7.73 -17.90
C TYR A 57 -26.88 -9.14 -18.24
N GLU A 58 -25.61 -9.43 -18.01
CA GLU A 58 -25.01 -10.71 -18.38
C GLU A 58 -24.88 -11.65 -17.17
N ASN A 59 -25.39 -12.87 -17.32
CA ASN A 59 -25.33 -13.91 -16.28
C ASN A 59 -24.30 -14.99 -16.60
N ASN A 60 -23.83 -15.06 -17.84
CA ASN A 60 -22.75 -15.94 -18.21
C ASN A 60 -21.40 -15.20 -18.14
N VAL A 61 -20.49 -15.72 -17.32
CA VAL A 61 -19.14 -15.16 -17.19
C VAL A 61 -18.41 -15.10 -18.53
N ASP A 62 -18.71 -16.00 -19.46
CA ASP A 62 -18.03 -16.08 -20.75
C ASP A 62 -18.32 -14.92 -21.70
N LEU A 63 -19.49 -14.30 -21.56
CA LEU A 63 -19.97 -13.20 -22.39
C LEU A 63 -19.53 -11.82 -21.89
N LEU A 64 -18.89 -11.76 -20.71
CA LEU A 64 -18.35 -10.51 -20.17
C LEU A 64 -17.11 -10.05 -20.95
N PRO A 65 -16.88 -8.72 -21.04
CA PRO A 65 -15.61 -8.18 -21.52
C PRO A 65 -14.43 -8.80 -20.78
N GLU A 66 -13.35 -9.10 -21.51
CA GLU A 66 -12.18 -9.78 -20.97
C GLU A 66 -11.59 -9.04 -19.76
N GLU A 67 -11.56 -7.71 -19.81
CA GLU A 67 -11.05 -6.86 -18.73
C GLU A 67 -11.88 -7.03 -17.44
N THR A 68 -13.21 -7.02 -17.55
CA THR A 68 -14.13 -7.24 -16.43
C THR A 68 -13.95 -8.64 -15.85
N LYS A 69 -13.82 -9.65 -16.72
CA LYS A 69 -13.61 -11.05 -16.32
C LYS A 69 -12.30 -11.21 -15.53
N LYS A 70 -11.20 -10.62 -16.03
CA LYS A 70 -9.90 -10.61 -15.35
C LYS A 70 -9.97 -9.89 -14.00
N ALA A 71 -10.65 -8.74 -13.93
CA ALA A 71 -10.82 -8.00 -12.69
C ALA A 71 -11.60 -8.81 -11.64
N MET A 72 -12.70 -9.46 -12.03
CA MET A 72 -13.46 -10.33 -11.14
C MET A 72 -12.64 -11.53 -10.64
N ALA A 73 -11.93 -12.21 -11.55
CA ALA A 73 -11.05 -13.32 -11.20
C ALA A 73 -9.94 -12.87 -10.24
N GLY A 74 -9.38 -11.68 -10.46
CA GLY A 74 -8.42 -11.03 -9.57
C GLY A 74 -8.99 -10.77 -8.17
N ILE A 75 -10.22 -10.26 -8.06
CA ILE A 75 -10.91 -10.07 -6.77
C ILE A 75 -11.15 -11.39 -6.05
N ILE A 76 -11.66 -12.42 -6.74
CA ILE A 76 -11.91 -13.74 -6.15
C ILE A 76 -10.61 -14.33 -5.61
N PHE A 77 -9.54 -14.27 -6.42
CA PHE A 77 -8.23 -14.76 -6.02
C PHE A 77 -7.69 -13.96 -4.82
N ALA A 78 -7.76 -12.63 -4.85
CA ALA A 78 -7.31 -11.77 -3.76
C ALA A 78 -8.10 -12.02 -2.45
N ALA A 79 -9.43 -12.14 -2.53
CA ALA A 79 -10.27 -12.52 -1.40
C ALA A 79 -9.82 -13.85 -0.79
N SER A 80 -9.45 -14.84 -1.60
CA SER A 80 -9.00 -16.13 -1.07
C SER A 80 -7.69 -16.07 -0.25
N ARG A 81 -6.87 -15.03 -0.44
CA ARG A 81 -5.56 -14.88 0.21
C ARG A 81 -5.50 -13.78 1.26
N ILE A 82 -6.33 -12.74 1.11
CA ILE A 82 -6.39 -11.58 2.02
C ILE A 82 -7.57 -11.79 2.97
N GLY A 83 -7.29 -12.40 4.12
CA GLY A 83 -8.31 -12.72 5.13
C GLY A 83 -8.80 -11.49 5.90
N GLU A 84 -8.00 -10.42 5.98
CA GLU A 84 -8.31 -9.22 6.77
C GLU A 84 -9.33 -8.26 6.12
N LEU A 85 -9.67 -8.47 4.84
CA LEU A 85 -10.61 -7.62 4.11
C LEU A 85 -11.98 -8.32 3.98
N GLU A 86 -12.83 -8.16 5.00
CA GLU A 86 -14.17 -8.75 4.99
C GLU A 86 -15.01 -8.26 3.80
N ASP A 87 -14.90 -6.98 3.42
CA ASP A 87 -15.58 -6.42 2.23
C ASP A 87 -15.26 -7.22 0.95
N LEU A 88 -14.02 -7.69 0.82
CA LEU A 88 -13.59 -8.47 -0.34
C LEU A 88 -14.23 -9.88 -0.34
N GLN A 89 -14.44 -10.47 0.83
CA GLN A 89 -15.19 -11.73 0.97
C GLN A 89 -16.65 -11.55 0.58
N HIS A 90 -17.27 -10.44 0.98
CA HIS A 90 -18.65 -10.12 0.59
C HIS A 90 -18.77 -9.99 -0.94
N ILE A 91 -17.85 -9.28 -1.60
CA ILE A 91 -17.82 -9.15 -3.06
C ILE A 91 -17.67 -10.52 -3.73
N ARG A 92 -16.72 -11.35 -3.26
CA ARG A 92 -16.54 -12.72 -3.75
C ARG A 92 -17.84 -13.54 -3.65
N SER A 93 -18.58 -13.41 -2.54
CA SER A 93 -19.84 -14.13 -2.33
C SER A 93 -20.90 -13.77 -3.39
N PHE A 94 -20.98 -12.51 -3.83
CA PHE A 94 -21.86 -12.11 -4.93
C PHE A 94 -21.47 -12.76 -6.26
N PHE A 95 -20.16 -12.85 -6.57
CA PHE A 95 -19.71 -13.53 -7.77
C PHE A 95 -19.96 -15.03 -7.72
N VAL A 96 -19.76 -15.67 -6.56
CA VAL A 96 -20.11 -17.08 -6.35
C VAL A 96 -21.61 -17.32 -6.55
N GLN A 97 -22.45 -16.46 -5.97
CA GLN A 97 -23.91 -16.56 -6.11
C GLN A 97 -24.35 -16.42 -7.57
N ARG A 98 -23.67 -15.55 -8.32
CA ARG A 98 -24.05 -15.21 -9.69
C ARG A 98 -23.50 -16.17 -10.74
N PHE A 99 -22.20 -16.51 -10.66
CA PHE A 99 -21.48 -17.29 -11.68
C PHE A 99 -21.14 -18.71 -11.22
N GLY A 100 -21.47 -19.05 -9.98
CA GLY A 100 -21.33 -20.39 -9.43
C GLY A 100 -19.95 -20.69 -8.83
N LEU A 101 -19.90 -21.77 -8.05
CA LEU A 101 -18.69 -22.24 -7.36
C LEU A 101 -17.59 -22.75 -8.30
N LYS A 102 -17.93 -23.11 -9.54
CA LYS A 102 -16.93 -23.59 -10.52
C LYS A 102 -15.96 -22.47 -10.88
N PHE A 103 -16.48 -21.30 -11.23
CA PHE A 103 -15.68 -20.11 -11.55
C PHE A 103 -14.83 -19.67 -10.34
N ASP A 104 -15.41 -19.70 -9.14
CA ASP A 104 -14.70 -19.41 -7.90
C ASP A 104 -13.47 -20.32 -7.70
N LYS A 105 -13.68 -21.64 -7.79
CA LYS A 105 -12.59 -22.63 -7.64
C LYS A 105 -11.53 -22.51 -8.73
N GLU A 106 -11.92 -22.22 -9.97
CA GLU A 106 -10.98 -21.98 -11.06
C GLU A 106 -10.03 -20.83 -10.76
N CYS A 107 -10.57 -19.72 -10.22
CA CYS A 107 -9.78 -18.55 -9.85
C CYS A 107 -8.91 -18.80 -8.60
N VAL A 108 -9.47 -19.41 -7.55
CA VAL A 108 -8.74 -19.63 -6.27
C VAL A 108 -7.64 -20.67 -6.40
N ASP A 109 -7.92 -21.80 -7.04
CA ASP A 109 -6.96 -22.90 -7.20
C ASP A 109 -6.02 -22.68 -8.39
N LEU A 110 -6.20 -21.59 -9.16
CA LEU A 110 -5.45 -21.29 -10.39
C LEU A 110 -5.49 -22.46 -11.39
N ARG A 111 -6.67 -23.04 -11.62
CA ARG A 111 -6.84 -24.19 -12.53
C ARG A 111 -6.54 -23.82 -13.98
N GLN A 112 -6.35 -24.83 -14.83
CA GLN A 112 -6.15 -24.60 -16.26
C GLN A 112 -7.31 -23.79 -16.85
N GLY A 113 -7.00 -22.73 -17.59
CA GLY A 113 -7.99 -21.82 -18.18
C GLY A 113 -8.44 -20.67 -17.26
N ASN A 114 -7.90 -20.55 -16.05
CA ASN A 114 -8.16 -19.38 -15.22
C ASN A 114 -7.69 -18.08 -15.91
N VAL A 115 -8.35 -16.98 -15.58
CA VAL A 115 -8.07 -15.65 -16.15
C VAL A 115 -7.50 -14.69 -15.11
N VAL A 116 -6.96 -15.21 -14.00
CA VAL A 116 -6.38 -14.37 -12.95
C VAL A 116 -5.11 -13.72 -13.48
N GLY A 117 -4.98 -12.40 -13.31
CA GLY A 117 -3.79 -11.67 -13.73
C GLY A 117 -2.52 -12.18 -13.05
N PHE A 118 -1.43 -12.34 -13.82
CA PHE A 118 -0.16 -12.85 -13.28
C PHE A 118 0.41 -11.97 -12.15
N GLU A 119 0.15 -10.66 -12.19
CA GLU A 119 0.71 -9.70 -11.23
C GLU A 119 0.17 -9.93 -9.82
N ILE A 120 -1.16 -10.07 -9.66
CA ILE A 120 -1.76 -10.34 -8.34
C ILE A 120 -1.37 -11.73 -7.82
N VAL A 121 -1.23 -12.72 -8.71
CA VAL A 121 -0.74 -14.06 -8.37
C VAL A 121 0.68 -13.99 -7.84
N LYS A 122 1.56 -13.28 -8.55
CA LYS A 122 2.95 -13.06 -8.12
C LYS A 122 2.99 -12.39 -6.76
N ILE A 123 2.28 -11.27 -6.58
CA ILE A 123 2.28 -10.53 -5.31
C ILE A 123 1.83 -11.40 -4.14
N LEU A 124 0.73 -12.15 -4.27
CA LEU A 124 0.12 -12.89 -3.15
C LEU A 124 0.71 -14.29 -2.93
N ASN A 125 1.31 -14.92 -3.95
CA ASN A 125 1.96 -16.24 -3.81
C ASN A 125 3.45 -16.15 -3.52
N THR A 126 4.11 -15.01 -3.73
CA THR A 126 5.53 -14.87 -3.39
C THR A 126 5.68 -14.89 -1.87
N ASN A 127 6.05 -16.06 -1.34
CA ASN A 127 6.58 -16.17 0.01
C ASN A 127 8.02 -15.72 -0.01
N MET A 128 8.34 -14.76 0.85
CA MET A 128 9.69 -14.24 0.98
C MET A 128 10.67 -15.36 1.31
N ARG A 129 11.57 -15.67 0.37
CA ARG A 129 12.66 -16.61 0.62
C ARG A 129 13.74 -15.92 1.47
N GLY A 130 14.46 -16.68 2.29
CA GLY A 130 15.44 -16.11 3.22
C GLY A 130 16.57 -15.33 2.53
N ASP A 131 16.96 -15.75 1.32
CA ASP A 131 17.91 -15.07 0.44
C ASP A 131 17.39 -13.69 -0.01
N GLU A 132 16.11 -13.55 -0.33
CA GLU A 132 15.49 -12.27 -0.70
C GLU A 132 15.56 -11.25 0.44
N ILE A 133 15.39 -11.68 1.70
CA ILE A 133 15.56 -10.80 2.88
C ILE A 133 16.98 -10.23 2.91
N THR A 134 17.99 -11.08 2.68
CA THR A 134 19.39 -10.63 2.68
C THR A 134 19.67 -9.68 1.52
N HIS A 135 19.03 -9.89 0.36
CA HIS A 135 19.13 -8.98 -0.78
C HIS A 135 18.55 -7.61 -0.46
N ILE A 136 17.34 -7.56 0.11
CA ILE A 136 16.69 -6.29 0.51
C ILE A 136 17.52 -5.57 1.56
N VAL A 137 18.03 -6.28 2.56
CA VAL A 137 18.94 -5.71 3.56
C VAL A 137 20.19 -5.12 2.90
N ARG A 138 20.77 -5.82 1.93
CA ARG A 138 21.93 -5.34 1.16
C ARG A 138 21.60 -4.09 0.34
N GLU A 139 20.48 -4.09 -0.37
CA GLU A 139 20.03 -2.93 -1.16
C GLU A 139 19.73 -1.70 -0.30
N LEU A 140 19.07 -1.90 0.85
CA LEU A 140 18.77 -0.82 1.79
C LEU A 140 20.06 -0.25 2.42
N SER A 141 21.01 -1.12 2.77
CA SER A 141 22.34 -0.70 3.25
C SER A 141 23.09 0.13 2.21
N HIS A 142 23.08 -0.30 0.93
CA HIS A 142 23.75 0.41 -0.15
C HIS A 142 23.13 1.80 -0.39
N LYS A 143 21.80 1.88 -0.52
CA LYS A 143 21.10 3.15 -0.75
C LYS A 143 21.35 4.16 0.38
N TYR A 144 21.45 3.71 1.63
CA TYR A 144 21.74 4.60 2.75
C TYR A 144 23.19 5.11 2.77
N LYS A 145 24.17 4.24 2.47
CA LYS A 145 25.58 4.65 2.36
C LYS A 145 25.77 5.73 1.28
N THR A 146 25.11 5.60 0.12
CA THR A 146 25.18 6.59 -0.95
C THR A 146 24.55 7.94 -0.58
N ASN A 147 23.49 7.94 0.25
CA ASN A 147 22.86 9.18 0.73
C ASN A 147 23.71 9.94 1.76
N ILE A 148 24.54 9.24 2.54
CA ILE A 148 25.50 9.90 3.46
C ILE A 148 26.63 10.56 2.67
N THR A 149 27.22 9.85 1.71
CA THR A 149 28.36 10.37 0.92
C THR A 149 28.01 11.56 0.02
N THR A 150 26.74 11.68 -0.39
CA THR A 150 26.28 12.81 -1.22
C THR A 150 25.88 14.05 -0.41
N SER A 151 25.67 13.92 0.91
CA SER A 151 25.32 15.07 1.77
C SER A 151 26.53 15.74 2.42
N THR A 152 27.73 15.16 2.33
CA THR A 152 28.95 15.70 2.95
C THR A 152 29.75 16.67 2.07
N ASP A 153 29.42 16.82 0.78
CA ASP A 153 30.21 17.61 -0.18
C ASP A 153 29.53 18.93 -0.63
N SER A 154 28.59 19.49 0.16
CA SER A 154 27.79 20.66 -0.27
C SER A 154 27.69 21.79 0.77
N ILE A 155 28.82 22.23 1.31
CA ILE A 155 28.92 23.49 2.08
C ILE A 155 30.06 24.33 1.48
N SER A 156 29.76 25.22 0.54
CA SER A 156 30.52 26.44 0.21
C SER A 156 29.74 27.26 -0.84
N GLU A 157 29.26 28.46 -0.42
CA GLU A 157 29.22 29.75 -1.16
C GLU A 157 28.42 29.82 -2.48
N ASP A 158 27.69 30.87 -2.89
CA ASP A 158 27.21 32.12 -2.31
C ASP A 158 26.17 32.71 -3.32
N LEU A 159 25.10 33.28 -2.79
CA LEU A 159 24.29 34.46 -3.18
C LEU A 159 24.11 34.92 -4.67
N ALA A 160 22.82 35.08 -5.02
CA ALA A 160 22.12 36.30 -5.50
C ALA A 160 21.63 36.48 -6.98
N SER A 161 20.37 36.96 -7.08
CA SER A 161 19.75 37.86 -8.09
C SER A 161 19.36 37.28 -9.47
N SER A 162 18.25 37.60 -10.16
CA SER A 162 16.99 38.38 -9.98
C SER A 162 16.11 38.10 -11.23
N ASP A 163 14.79 37.95 -11.01
CA ASP A 163 13.57 38.25 -11.80
C ASP A 163 13.61 38.44 -13.35
N ASP A 164 12.68 37.78 -14.09
CA ASP A 164 11.51 38.43 -14.75
C ASP A 164 10.75 37.54 -15.80
N LEU A 165 9.42 37.62 -15.73
CA LEU A 165 8.24 37.29 -16.58
C LEU A 165 8.27 36.28 -17.78
N GLY A 166 7.20 35.45 -17.86
CA GLY A 166 6.77 34.80 -19.11
C GLY A 166 5.73 33.66 -19.01
N ILE A 167 4.44 34.00 -18.98
CA ILE A 167 3.25 33.41 -19.64
C ILE A 167 3.17 31.87 -19.92
N ALA A 168 2.00 31.32 -19.54
CA ALA A 168 1.31 30.10 -20.02
C ALA A 168 1.75 28.72 -19.49
N ASP A 169 0.95 28.15 -18.58
CA ASP A 169 0.02 27.06 -18.92
C ASP A 169 -0.87 26.73 -17.69
N SER A 170 -2.18 26.94 -17.82
CA SER A 170 -3.14 26.96 -16.70
C SER A 170 -3.54 25.57 -16.19
N ASP A 171 -3.22 24.49 -16.91
CA ASP A 171 -3.64 23.13 -16.53
C ASP A 171 -2.56 22.33 -15.81
N ALA A 172 -1.27 22.64 -16.02
CA ALA A 172 -0.16 22.05 -15.26
C ALA A 172 -0.21 22.46 -13.77
N MET A 173 -0.62 23.70 -13.47
CA MET A 173 -0.76 24.19 -12.10
C MET A 173 -1.90 23.54 -11.32
N LYS A 174 -2.99 23.11 -11.96
CA LYS A 174 -4.07 22.38 -11.28
C LYS A 174 -3.62 20.99 -10.86
N VAL A 175 -2.89 20.29 -11.74
CA VAL A 175 -2.34 18.95 -11.47
C VAL A 175 -1.27 18.98 -10.38
N GLU A 176 -0.37 19.98 -10.38
CA GLU A 176 0.62 20.13 -9.31
C GLU A 176 -0.04 20.51 -7.97
N LYS A 177 -1.09 21.35 -7.97
CA LYS A 177 -1.85 21.67 -6.75
C LYS A 177 -2.59 20.44 -6.21
N MET A 178 -3.10 19.56 -7.08
CA MET A 178 -3.74 18.29 -6.70
C MET A 178 -2.74 17.25 -6.18
N LYS A 179 -1.55 17.15 -6.81
CA LYS A 179 -0.43 16.32 -6.30
C LYS A 179 0.09 16.81 -4.95
N ARG A 180 0.14 18.13 -4.72
CA ARG A 180 0.51 18.73 -3.41
C ARG A 180 -0.56 18.51 -2.35
N ALA A 181 -1.85 18.57 -2.69
CA ALA A 181 -2.95 18.27 -1.75
C ALA A 181 -2.95 16.79 -1.31
N LEU A 182 -2.66 15.87 -2.23
CA LEU A 182 -2.50 14.44 -1.92
C LEU A 182 -1.25 14.15 -1.08
N ARG A 183 -0.14 14.88 -1.29
CA ARG A 183 1.03 14.79 -0.40
C ARG A 183 0.74 15.31 1.02
N ARG A 184 -0.06 16.36 1.18
CA ARG A 184 -0.44 16.88 2.51
C ARG A 184 -1.36 15.95 3.30
N LYS A 185 -2.30 15.25 2.65
CA LYS A 185 -3.15 14.25 3.33
C LYS A 185 -2.37 13.03 3.85
N LYS A 186 -1.28 12.64 3.19
CA LYS A 186 -0.41 11.54 3.65
C LYS A 186 0.47 11.94 4.85
N VAL A 187 0.91 13.21 4.92
CA VAL A 187 1.69 13.76 6.06
C VAL A 187 0.82 14.08 7.28
N MET A 188 -0.44 14.49 7.09
CA MET A 188 -1.33 14.78 8.23
C MET A 188 -1.83 13.52 8.96
N LYS A 189 -1.80 12.33 8.35
CA LYS A 189 -2.16 11.07 9.03
C LYS A 189 -1.02 10.50 9.88
N GLU A 190 0.22 10.96 9.67
CA GLU A 190 1.40 10.51 10.45
C GLU A 190 1.71 11.43 11.65
N ASN A 191 1.38 12.73 11.59
CA ASN A 191 1.62 13.65 12.72
C ASN A 191 0.48 13.73 13.75
N SER A 192 -0.69 13.13 13.50
CA SER A 192 -1.85 13.21 14.42
C SER A 192 -1.96 12.08 15.46
N LYS A 193 -1.00 11.14 15.50
CA LYS A 193 -0.90 10.14 16.61
C LYS A 193 0.11 10.53 17.70
N PHE A 194 0.83 11.62 17.50
CA PHE A 194 1.66 12.26 18.53
C PHE A 194 1.15 13.70 18.65
N LEU A 195 0.49 14.02 19.77
CA LEU A 195 -0.08 15.32 20.18
C LEU A 195 -1.60 15.51 19.97
N HIS A 196 -2.38 15.15 20.99
CA HIS A 196 -3.55 15.89 21.49
C HIS A 196 -3.78 15.49 22.97
N PRO A 197 -4.45 16.31 23.82
CA PRO A 197 -3.78 17.26 24.72
C PRO A 197 -4.37 17.29 26.15
N ASN A 198 -3.73 18.04 27.04
CA ASN A 198 -4.28 18.78 28.20
C ASN A 198 -5.71 18.45 28.69
N LEU A 199 -5.84 18.05 29.96
CA LEU A 199 -6.75 18.73 30.89
C LEU A 199 -6.26 18.57 32.34
N ARG A 200 -5.77 19.70 32.85
CA ARG A 200 -5.35 19.98 34.21
C ARG A 200 -6.56 20.63 34.88
N GLU A 201 -7.16 20.00 35.89
CA GLU A 201 -8.07 20.61 36.87
C GLU A 201 -8.41 19.51 37.90
N SER A 202 -7.76 19.51 39.08
CA SER A 202 -8.09 20.27 40.29
C SER A 202 -9.03 19.52 41.23
N GLN A 203 -8.48 19.21 42.41
CA GLN A 203 -9.12 19.24 43.72
C GLN A 203 -10.34 18.35 43.98
N GLY A 204 -10.09 17.37 44.85
CA GLY A 204 -10.65 17.41 46.20
C GLY A 204 -12.14 17.10 46.35
N ARG A 205 -12.41 15.93 46.94
CA ARG A 205 -13.38 15.65 48.03
C ARG A 205 -13.72 14.15 47.98
N ASP A 206 -14.01 13.45 49.06
CA ASP A 206 -13.72 13.49 50.47
C ASP A 206 -14.25 12.13 50.97
N ARG A 207 -13.60 11.56 51.99
CA ARG A 207 -14.15 10.68 53.04
C ARG A 207 -15.22 9.64 52.67
N SER A 208 -14.91 8.36 52.83
CA SER A 208 -15.25 7.54 54.03
C SER A 208 -16.11 6.35 53.57
N PHE A 209 -16.14 5.14 54.13
CA PHE A 209 -15.98 4.67 55.50
C PHE A 209 -15.56 3.18 55.45
N ARG A 210 -14.76 2.73 56.43
CA ARG A 210 -14.49 1.31 56.73
C ARG A 210 -15.76 0.57 57.14
N ARG A 211 -15.89 -0.69 56.71
CA ARG A 211 -16.12 -1.86 57.58
C ARG A 211 -15.25 -2.99 57.08
#